data_AF-A0A951REH2-F1
#
_entry.id   AF-A0A951REH2-F1
#
_cell.length_a   1.000
_cell.length_b   1.000
_cell.length_c   1.000
_cell.angle_alpha   90.00
_cell.angle_beta   90.00
_cell.angle_gamma   90.00
#
_symmetry.space_group_name_H-M   'P 1'
#
loop_
_entity.id
_entity.type
_entity.pdbx_description
1 polymer ?
#
loop_
_entity_poly.entity_id
_entity_poly.type
_entity_poly.pdbx_seq_one_letter_code
_entity_poly.pdbx_strand_id
1 'polypeptide(L)'
;MNIEHFIHSLEGGLAYFKANYRTVDNLNVFPVPDGDTGVNMLMTLEPAIEAIRQSKEKDIETILNILQEVTTINSRGNSGFILSQFFSGFSEIIRKHAKITPEVLTEAFHQGHYISKTAVSTPMNGTMLSVFEAIAKALGQTHSPSILTHLELAVHAGRDEVFRSPDKLPVLKKAGVVDSGALGFVFIVEGMKRRLSGEDILIENEADYRFEPAADANLEELMEISNRYCTELSVLPEKEVTKDELEDYL
;
A
#
# COMPACT_ATOMS: atom_id res chain seq x y z
N MET A 1 16.91 -4.41 12.44
CA MET A 1 17.23 -4.68 11.02
C MET A 1 18.26 -3.66 10.54
N ASN A 2 19.28 -4.08 9.79
CA ASN A 2 20.25 -3.18 9.15
C ASN A 2 19.73 -2.74 7.77
N ILE A 3 20.43 -1.83 7.10
CA ILE A 3 19.99 -1.29 5.81
C ILE A 3 19.95 -2.35 4.69
N GLU A 4 20.89 -3.29 4.68
CA GLU A 4 20.93 -4.37 3.69
C GLU A 4 19.70 -5.29 3.80
N HIS A 5 19.35 -5.71 5.01
CA HIS A 5 18.13 -6.48 5.24
C HIS A 5 16.88 -5.66 4.89
N PHE A 6 16.87 -4.35 5.11
CA PHE A 6 15.75 -3.51 4.70
C PHE A 6 15.60 -3.48 3.17
N ILE A 7 16.69 -3.25 2.43
CA ILE A 7 16.70 -3.31 0.97
C ILE A 7 16.20 -4.67 0.49
N HIS A 8 16.77 -5.77 1.01
CA HIS A 8 16.33 -7.11 0.65
C HIS A 8 14.86 -7.32 0.96
N SER A 9 14.34 -6.83 2.09
CA SER A 9 12.92 -6.93 2.40
C SER A 9 12.05 -6.21 1.36
N LEU A 10 12.43 -4.99 0.94
CA LEU A 10 11.72 -4.27 -0.11
C LEU A 10 11.74 -5.01 -1.45
N GLU A 11 12.87 -5.61 -1.82
CA GLU A 11 12.96 -6.45 -3.02
C GLU A 11 12.05 -7.68 -2.92
N GLY A 12 11.96 -8.29 -1.73
CA GLY A 12 11.01 -9.35 -1.44
C GLY A 12 9.57 -8.92 -1.60
N GLY A 13 9.23 -7.75 -1.07
CA GLY A 13 7.91 -7.13 -1.21
C GLY A 13 7.52 -6.92 -2.67
N LEU A 14 8.42 -6.33 -3.46
CA LEU A 14 8.21 -6.18 -4.90
C LEU A 14 8.07 -7.54 -5.61
N ALA A 15 8.92 -8.51 -5.30
CA ALA A 15 8.90 -9.81 -5.98
C ALA A 15 7.59 -10.57 -5.73
N TYR A 16 7.12 -10.61 -4.48
CA TYR A 16 5.85 -11.25 -4.14
C TYR A 16 4.65 -10.52 -4.74
N PHE A 17 4.64 -9.20 -4.67
CA PHE A 17 3.59 -8.38 -5.27
C PHE A 17 3.56 -8.55 -6.80
N LYS A 18 4.72 -8.50 -7.46
CA LYS A 18 4.84 -8.71 -8.92
C LYS A 18 4.41 -10.11 -9.37
N ALA A 19 4.52 -11.12 -8.53
CA ALA A 19 4.01 -12.46 -8.83
C ALA A 19 2.46 -12.51 -8.77
N ASN A 20 1.83 -11.59 -8.03
CA ASN A 20 0.40 -11.66 -7.67
C ASN A 20 -0.42 -10.41 -8.07
N TYR A 21 0.18 -9.41 -8.73
CA TYR A 21 -0.51 -8.14 -9.04
C TYR A 21 -1.76 -8.35 -9.92
N ARG A 22 -1.80 -9.39 -10.76
CA ARG A 22 -2.97 -9.71 -11.58
C ARG A 22 -4.18 -10.15 -10.74
N THR A 23 -3.94 -10.85 -9.62
CA THR A 23 -5.00 -11.15 -8.65
C THR A 23 -5.60 -9.87 -8.11
N VAL A 24 -4.76 -8.86 -7.84
CA VAL A 24 -5.21 -7.53 -7.39
C VAL A 24 -6.02 -6.81 -8.48
N ASP A 25 -5.55 -6.82 -9.73
CA ASP A 25 -6.28 -6.25 -10.87
C ASP A 25 -7.67 -6.88 -11.05
N ASN A 26 -7.75 -8.21 -10.98
CA ASN A 26 -9.00 -8.95 -11.21
C ASN A 26 -10.07 -8.76 -10.11
N LEU A 27 -9.66 -8.25 -8.94
CA LEU A 27 -10.55 -7.92 -7.82
C LEU A 27 -10.92 -6.42 -7.79
N ASN A 28 -10.38 -5.61 -8.70
CA ASN A 28 -10.61 -4.18 -8.72
C ASN A 28 -12.06 -3.85 -9.14
N VAL A 29 -12.87 -3.48 -8.16
CA VAL A 29 -14.26 -3.02 -8.35
C VAL A 29 -14.54 -1.66 -7.72
N PHE A 30 -13.57 -1.08 -7.02
CA PHE A 30 -13.71 0.19 -6.30
C PHE A 30 -12.40 0.99 -6.33
N PRO A 31 -12.44 2.33 -6.51
CA PRO A 31 -13.64 3.13 -6.82
C PRO A 31 -14.10 2.95 -8.28
N VAL A 32 -13.22 2.50 -9.15
CA VAL A 32 -13.49 2.30 -10.58
C VAL A 32 -13.07 0.86 -10.97
N PRO A 33 -13.96 0.05 -11.58
CA PRO A 33 -13.70 -1.32 -12.00
C PRO A 33 -12.96 -1.35 -13.36
N ASP A 34 -11.80 -0.70 -13.43
CA ASP A 34 -10.95 -0.63 -14.63
C ASP A 34 -9.86 -1.71 -14.67
N GLY A 35 -9.72 -2.50 -13.61
CA GLY A 35 -8.81 -3.64 -13.57
C GLY A 35 -7.34 -3.24 -13.58
N ASP A 36 -6.98 -2.04 -13.09
CA ASP A 36 -5.61 -1.53 -13.14
C ASP A 36 -4.93 -1.32 -11.78
N THR A 37 -5.62 -1.59 -10.66
CA THR A 37 -5.11 -1.30 -9.31
C THR A 37 -3.73 -1.91 -9.05
N GLY A 38 -3.52 -3.17 -9.44
CA GLY A 38 -2.27 -3.90 -9.29
C GLY A 38 -1.18 -3.35 -10.22
N VAL A 39 -1.52 -3.05 -11.47
CA VAL A 39 -0.61 -2.38 -12.42
C VAL A 39 -0.16 -1.02 -11.88
N ASN A 40 -1.10 -0.20 -11.39
CA ASN A 40 -0.85 1.13 -10.84
C ASN A 40 0.10 1.09 -9.64
N MET A 41 -0.13 0.17 -8.70
CA MET A 41 0.78 -0.06 -7.57
C MET A 41 2.14 -0.60 -8.02
N LEU A 42 2.18 -1.47 -9.04
CA LEU A 42 3.45 -2.02 -9.55
C LEU A 42 4.29 -0.95 -10.23
N MET A 43 3.66 -0.13 -11.09
CA MET A 43 4.31 1.02 -11.75
C MET A 43 4.78 2.08 -10.75
N THR A 44 4.19 2.13 -9.56
CA THR A 44 4.63 3.02 -8.48
C THR A 44 5.84 2.46 -7.74
N LEU A 45 5.81 1.17 -7.37
CA LEU A 45 6.82 0.55 -6.51
C LEU A 45 8.07 0.07 -7.27
N GLU A 46 7.89 -0.57 -8.44
CA GLU A 46 8.99 -1.20 -9.18
C GLU A 46 10.12 -0.23 -9.54
N PRO A 47 9.85 0.99 -10.05
CA PRO A 47 10.92 1.94 -10.36
C PRO A 47 11.74 2.34 -9.12
N ALA A 48 11.09 2.46 -7.96
CA ALA A 48 11.77 2.84 -6.72
C ALA A 48 12.73 1.75 -6.25
N ILE A 49 12.30 0.49 -6.29
CA ILE A 49 13.16 -0.64 -5.89
C ILE A 49 14.29 -0.86 -6.89
N GLU A 50 14.05 -0.66 -8.20
CA GLU A 50 15.11 -0.73 -9.21
C GLU A 50 16.14 0.40 -9.04
N ALA A 51 15.70 1.63 -8.75
CA ALA A 51 16.60 2.74 -8.45
C ALA A 51 17.43 2.46 -7.18
N ILE A 52 16.80 1.91 -6.13
CA ILE A 52 17.50 1.45 -4.92
C ILE A 52 18.55 0.40 -5.26
N ARG A 53 18.24 -0.58 -6.12
CA ARG A 53 19.17 -1.62 -6.56
C ARG A 53 20.37 -1.05 -7.30
N GLN A 54 20.13 -0.11 -8.22
CA GLN A 54 21.16 0.53 -9.04
C GLN A 54 22.00 1.57 -8.29
N SER A 55 21.53 2.08 -7.15
CA SER A 55 22.29 3.06 -6.36
C SER A 55 23.64 2.51 -5.92
N LYS A 56 24.70 3.32 -6.09
CA LYS A 56 26.06 2.99 -5.60
C LYS A 56 26.19 3.18 -4.09
N GLU A 57 25.39 4.08 -3.52
CA GLU A 57 25.37 4.41 -2.11
C GLU A 57 24.19 3.69 -1.46
N LYS A 58 24.47 2.91 -0.40
CA LYS A 58 23.51 2.06 0.31
C LYS A 58 23.31 2.50 1.76
N ASP A 59 23.59 3.76 2.08
CA ASP A 59 23.25 4.32 3.38
C ASP A 59 21.74 4.56 3.49
N ILE A 60 21.25 4.63 4.73
CA ILE A 60 19.81 4.71 5.01
C ILE A 60 19.16 5.97 4.44
N GLU A 61 19.88 7.09 4.40
CA GLU A 61 19.34 8.36 3.95
C GLU A 61 19.11 8.34 2.44
N THR A 62 20.10 7.88 1.68
CA THR A 62 20.02 7.70 0.23
C THR A 62 18.90 6.74 -0.15
N ILE A 63 18.82 5.57 0.50
CA ILE A 63 17.79 4.58 0.17
C ILE A 63 16.38 5.10 0.45
N LEU A 64 16.18 5.79 1.56
CA LEU A 64 14.87 6.37 1.90
C LEU A 64 14.50 7.54 0.98
N ASN A 65 15.47 8.36 0.56
CA ASN A 65 15.24 9.42 -0.43
C ASN A 65 14.76 8.82 -1.76
N ILE A 66 15.46 7.80 -2.27
CA ILE A 66 15.06 7.13 -3.51
C ILE A 66 13.67 6.51 -3.34
N LEU A 67 13.41 5.81 -2.23
CA LEU A 67 12.11 5.20 -1.98
C LEU A 67 10.98 6.25 -2.00
N GLN A 68 11.15 7.37 -1.29
CA GLN A 68 10.16 8.43 -1.20
C GLN A 68 9.98 9.17 -2.53
N GLU A 69 11.07 9.65 -3.14
CA GLU A 69 11.00 10.47 -4.36
C GLU A 69 10.50 9.66 -5.55
N VAL A 70 11.02 8.45 -5.75
CA VAL A 70 10.68 7.67 -6.94
C VAL A 70 9.28 7.11 -6.85
N THR A 71 8.79 6.69 -5.67
CA THR A 71 7.38 6.30 -5.51
C THR A 71 6.44 7.49 -5.71
N THR A 72 6.83 8.70 -5.27
CA THR A 72 6.03 9.91 -5.47
C THR A 72 5.96 10.32 -6.94
N ILE A 73 7.10 10.36 -7.65
CA ILE A 73 7.15 10.75 -9.08
C ILE A 73 6.43 9.74 -9.97
N ASN A 74 6.49 8.45 -9.61
CA ASN A 74 5.89 7.38 -10.40
C ASN A 74 4.51 6.96 -9.90
N SER A 75 3.90 7.67 -8.93
CA SER A 75 2.57 7.31 -8.45
C SER A 75 1.56 7.31 -9.60
N ARG A 76 0.88 6.18 -9.81
CA ARG A 76 -0.15 6.02 -10.84
C ARG A 76 -1.49 5.71 -10.20
N GLY A 77 -2.51 6.52 -10.54
CA GLY A 77 -3.86 6.39 -10.01
C GLY A 77 -3.92 6.46 -8.48
N ASN A 78 -5.13 6.32 -7.94
CA ASN A 78 -5.38 6.52 -6.51
C ASN A 78 -4.62 5.49 -5.65
N SER A 79 -4.50 4.24 -6.13
CA SER A 79 -3.79 3.18 -5.41
C SER A 79 -2.29 3.45 -5.35
N GLY A 80 -1.68 3.94 -6.43
CA GLY A 80 -0.28 4.35 -6.47
C GLY A 80 -0.03 5.61 -5.64
N PHE A 81 -0.94 6.58 -5.68
CA PHE A 81 -0.85 7.79 -4.85
C PHE A 81 -0.90 7.45 -3.36
N ILE A 82 -1.90 6.68 -2.90
CA ILE A 82 -2.00 6.28 -1.49
C ILE A 82 -0.76 5.48 -1.06
N LEU A 83 -0.26 4.57 -1.91
CA LEU A 83 0.96 3.81 -1.63
C LEU A 83 2.20 4.71 -1.50
N SER A 84 2.34 5.73 -2.36
CA SER A 84 3.46 6.68 -2.28
C SER A 84 3.41 7.51 -1.00
N GLN A 85 2.21 7.93 -0.58
CA GLN A 85 2.02 8.66 0.69
C GLN A 85 2.37 7.78 1.91
N PHE A 86 2.06 6.48 1.86
CA PHE A 86 2.47 5.55 2.91
C PHE A 86 3.99 5.50 3.03
N PHE A 87 4.70 5.29 1.91
CA PHE A 87 6.16 5.22 1.92
C PHE A 87 6.81 6.56 2.30
N SER A 88 6.18 7.69 1.97
CA SER A 88 6.63 9.02 2.40
C SER A 88 6.62 9.13 3.93
N GLY A 89 5.49 8.84 4.60
CA GLY A 89 5.40 8.86 6.05
C GLY A 89 6.27 7.79 6.74
N PHE A 90 6.30 6.59 6.18
CA PHE A 90 7.12 5.49 6.68
C PHE A 90 8.62 5.85 6.68
N SER A 91 9.09 6.46 5.59
CA SER A 91 10.49 6.88 5.45
C SER A 91 10.86 8.03 6.38
N GLU A 92 9.92 8.92 6.69
CA GLU A 92 10.13 10.04 7.60
C GLU A 92 10.56 9.58 9.00
N ILE A 93 9.95 8.51 9.52
CA ILE A 93 10.31 7.95 10.82
C ILE A 93 11.67 7.27 10.75
N ILE A 94 11.87 6.36 9.78
CA ILE A 94 13.10 5.57 9.73
C ILE A 94 14.33 6.47 9.64
N ARG A 95 14.26 7.58 8.90
CA ARG A 95 15.36 8.55 8.74
C ARG A 95 15.85 9.12 10.07
N LYS A 96 14.99 9.19 11.09
CA LYS A 96 15.31 9.73 12.43
C LYS A 96 16.10 8.73 13.29
N HIS A 97 16.31 7.50 12.81
CA HIS A 97 16.94 6.44 13.59
C HIS A 97 18.12 5.78 12.86
N ALA A 98 19.17 5.45 13.61
CA ALA A 98 20.35 4.76 13.07
C ALA A 98 20.09 3.30 12.67
N LYS A 99 19.03 2.67 13.20
CA LYS A 99 18.65 1.28 12.95
C LYS A 99 17.13 1.15 12.95
N ILE A 100 16.63 0.23 12.13
CA ILE A 100 15.21 -0.12 12.10
C ILE A 100 14.97 -1.19 13.18
N THR A 101 14.58 -0.77 14.38
CA THR A 101 14.13 -1.67 15.46
C THR A 101 12.63 -1.96 15.30
N PRO A 102 12.06 -2.95 16.01
CA PRO A 102 10.62 -3.20 15.97
C PRO A 102 9.77 -1.99 16.39
N GLU A 103 10.26 -1.18 17.33
CA GLU A 103 9.61 0.05 17.77
C GLU A 103 9.63 1.10 16.65
N VAL A 104 10.78 1.29 15.98
CA VAL A 104 10.91 2.19 14.82
C VAL A 104 10.02 1.73 13.67
N LEU A 105 9.93 0.42 13.42
CA LEU A 105 9.05 -0.15 12.40
C LEU A 105 7.58 0.14 12.72
N THR A 106 7.18 -0.07 13.98
CA THR A 106 5.82 0.23 14.47
C THR A 106 5.48 1.71 14.26
N GLU A 107 6.36 2.61 14.69
CA GLU A 107 6.19 4.06 14.51
C GLU A 107 6.14 4.44 13.02
N ALA A 108 6.94 3.81 12.17
CA ALA A 108 6.93 4.04 10.73
C ALA A 108 5.60 3.61 10.08
N PHE A 109 5.01 2.47 10.48
CA PHE A 109 3.68 2.07 10.01
C PHE A 109 2.59 3.04 10.50
N HIS A 110 2.68 3.53 11.74
CA HIS A 110 1.78 4.57 12.24
C HIS A 110 1.87 5.86 11.43
N GLN A 111 3.09 6.33 11.13
CA GLN A 111 3.27 7.55 10.36
C GLN A 111 2.84 7.37 8.89
N GLY A 112 3.16 6.23 8.28
CA GLY A 112 2.68 5.89 6.93
C GLY A 112 1.15 5.89 6.85
N HIS A 113 0.47 5.30 7.85
CA HIS A 113 -1.00 5.38 7.97
C HIS A 113 -1.48 6.84 8.07
N TYR A 114 -0.88 7.62 8.98
CA TYR A 114 -1.29 9.01 9.23
C TYR A 114 -1.18 9.86 7.96
N ILE A 115 -0.01 9.87 7.31
CA ILE A 115 0.24 10.66 6.10
C ILE A 115 -0.71 10.25 4.97
N SER A 116 -0.89 8.96 4.72
CA SER A 116 -1.81 8.46 3.70
C SER A 116 -3.25 8.88 3.95
N LYS A 117 -3.71 8.79 5.21
CA LYS A 117 -5.08 9.16 5.58
C LYS A 117 -5.32 10.66 5.43
N THR A 118 -4.32 11.50 5.77
CA THR A 118 -4.43 12.96 5.66
C THR A 118 -4.32 13.47 4.23
N ALA A 119 -3.68 12.71 3.33
CA ALA A 119 -3.53 13.07 1.93
C ALA A 119 -4.81 12.83 1.10
N VAL A 120 -5.78 12.07 1.63
CA VAL A 120 -7.04 11.75 0.93
C VAL A 120 -8.17 12.62 1.48
N SER A 121 -8.82 13.40 0.61
CA SER A 121 -9.90 14.33 1.02
C SER A 121 -11.11 13.64 1.66
N THR A 122 -11.42 12.41 1.23
CA THR A 122 -12.52 11.61 1.80
C THR A 122 -12.05 10.17 2.06
N PRO A 123 -11.45 9.89 3.23
CA PRO A 123 -11.01 8.54 3.58
C PRO A 123 -12.19 7.57 3.69
N MET A 124 -12.09 6.43 3.02
CA MET A 124 -13.14 5.41 3.00
C MET A 124 -12.75 4.19 3.85
N ASN A 125 -13.66 3.75 4.71
CA ASN A 125 -13.50 2.51 5.47
C ASN A 125 -13.57 1.29 4.54
N GLY A 126 -12.83 0.22 4.87
CA GLY A 126 -12.75 -0.98 4.05
C GLY A 126 -11.85 -0.82 2.82
N THR A 127 -10.92 0.15 2.83
CA THR A 127 -9.93 0.35 1.78
C THR A 127 -8.51 0.09 2.29
N MET A 128 -7.50 0.28 1.45
CA MET A 128 -6.08 0.24 1.82
C MET A 128 -5.75 1.05 3.11
N LEU A 129 -6.44 2.18 3.34
CA LEU A 129 -6.25 2.99 4.56
C LEU A 129 -6.65 2.25 5.84
N SER A 130 -7.68 1.40 5.78
CA SER A 130 -8.12 0.60 6.92
C SER A 130 -7.11 -0.49 7.26
N VAL A 131 -6.45 -1.08 6.25
CA VAL A 131 -5.33 -2.01 6.46
C VAL A 131 -4.15 -1.34 7.13
N PHE A 132 -3.78 -0.12 6.70
CA PHE A 132 -2.71 0.64 7.36
C PHE A 132 -3.03 0.86 8.85
N GLU A 133 -4.27 1.23 9.15
CA GLU A 133 -4.73 1.44 10.53
C GLU A 133 -4.68 0.16 11.36
N ALA A 134 -5.18 -0.95 10.80
CA ALA A 134 -5.21 -2.25 11.47
C ALA A 134 -3.80 -2.77 11.77
N ILE A 135 -2.88 -2.65 10.80
CA ILE A 135 -1.48 -3.02 10.98
C ILE A 135 -0.83 -2.17 12.06
N ALA A 136 -0.93 -0.83 11.94
CA ALA A 136 -0.32 0.07 12.91
C ALA A 136 -0.81 -0.22 14.34
N LYS A 137 -2.13 -0.39 14.51
CA LYS A 137 -2.73 -0.77 15.80
C LYS A 137 -2.20 -2.10 16.33
N ALA A 138 -2.10 -3.13 15.49
CA ALA A 138 -1.62 -4.44 15.91
C ALA A 138 -0.14 -4.38 16.34
N LEU A 139 0.70 -3.66 15.58
CA LEU A 139 2.11 -3.46 15.92
C LEU A 139 2.28 -2.72 17.24
N GLY A 140 1.44 -1.72 17.54
CA GLY A 140 1.44 -1.00 18.82
C GLY A 140 1.07 -1.85 20.05
N GLN A 141 0.55 -3.07 19.85
CA GLN A 141 0.13 -3.96 20.93
C GLN A 141 1.15 -5.06 21.25
N THR A 142 2.19 -5.24 20.43
CA THR A 142 3.23 -6.25 20.66
C THR A 142 4.46 -5.65 21.33
N HIS A 143 5.17 -6.49 22.09
CA HIS A 143 6.46 -6.16 22.71
C HIS A 143 7.57 -7.10 22.23
N SER A 144 7.36 -7.81 21.12
CA SER A 144 8.35 -8.73 20.58
C SER A 144 9.60 -7.97 20.10
N PRO A 145 10.82 -8.40 20.47
CA PRO A 145 12.05 -7.77 19.96
C PRO A 145 12.36 -8.18 18.51
N SER A 146 11.52 -9.00 17.87
CA SER A 146 11.73 -9.55 16.52
C SER A 146 11.01 -8.74 15.45
N ILE A 147 11.78 -8.26 14.47
CA ILE A 147 11.25 -7.63 13.25
C ILE A 147 10.39 -8.63 12.46
N LEU A 148 10.80 -9.89 12.39
CA LEU A 148 10.05 -10.91 11.67
C LEU A 148 8.67 -11.12 12.30
N THR A 149 8.59 -11.16 13.63
CA THR A 149 7.31 -11.26 14.35
C THR A 149 6.43 -10.03 14.13
N HIS A 150 7.01 -8.84 13.99
CA HIS A 150 6.25 -7.65 13.62
C HIS A 150 5.68 -7.77 12.20
N LEU A 151 6.48 -8.23 11.23
CA LEU A 151 5.99 -8.44 9.87
C LEU A 151 4.94 -9.55 9.78
N GLU A 152 5.09 -10.65 10.53
CA GLU A 152 4.06 -11.69 10.65
C GLU A 152 2.75 -11.13 11.19
N LEU A 153 2.82 -10.31 12.25
CA LEU A 153 1.66 -9.66 12.83
C LEU A 153 1.01 -8.65 11.87
N ALA A 154 1.82 -7.89 11.12
CA ALA A 154 1.34 -6.98 10.10
C ALA A 154 0.61 -7.72 8.97
N VAL A 155 1.16 -8.82 8.46
CA VAL A 155 0.48 -9.65 7.45
C VAL A 155 -0.83 -10.20 7.99
N HIS A 156 -0.85 -10.73 9.21
CA HIS A 156 -2.05 -11.28 9.82
C HIS A 156 -3.14 -10.22 10.01
N ALA A 157 -2.81 -9.10 10.68
CA ALA A 157 -3.75 -8.00 10.90
C ALA A 157 -4.25 -7.39 9.59
N GLY A 158 -3.36 -7.28 8.60
CA GLY A 158 -3.71 -6.81 7.26
C GLY A 158 -4.68 -7.74 6.55
N ARG A 159 -4.40 -9.06 6.50
CA ARG A 159 -5.31 -10.05 5.91
C ARG A 159 -6.68 -10.04 6.59
N ASP A 160 -6.71 -10.05 7.92
CA ASP A 160 -7.96 -10.01 8.67
C ASP A 160 -8.80 -8.77 8.35
N GLU A 161 -8.16 -7.63 8.08
CA GLU A 161 -8.83 -6.39 7.71
C GLU A 161 -9.29 -6.40 6.25
N VAL A 162 -8.50 -6.96 5.33
CA VAL A 162 -8.89 -7.20 3.93
C VAL A 162 -10.14 -8.08 3.87
N PHE A 163 -10.20 -9.18 4.62
CA PHE A 163 -11.37 -10.07 4.66
C PHE A 163 -12.62 -9.40 5.25
N ARG A 164 -12.45 -8.36 6.07
CA ARG A 164 -13.56 -7.55 6.62
C ARG A 164 -13.94 -6.37 5.75
N SER A 165 -13.22 -6.09 4.66
CA SER A 165 -13.52 -4.97 3.78
C SER A 165 -14.94 -5.02 3.18
N PRO A 166 -15.51 -6.19 2.79
CA PRO A 166 -16.88 -6.25 2.28
C PRO A 166 -17.92 -5.79 3.30
N ASP A 167 -17.71 -6.05 4.59
CA ASP A 167 -18.63 -5.61 5.64
C ASP A 167 -18.59 -4.10 5.88
N LYS A 168 -17.55 -3.42 5.40
CA LYS A 168 -17.32 -1.98 5.58
C LYS A 168 -17.67 -1.17 4.34
N LEU A 169 -17.59 -1.78 3.15
CA LEU A 169 -17.81 -1.11 1.88
C LEU A 169 -18.85 -1.87 1.04
N PRO A 170 -20.09 -1.36 0.91
CA PRO A 170 -21.20 -2.10 0.28
C PRO A 170 -20.94 -2.57 -1.16
N VAL A 171 -20.17 -1.82 -1.95
CA VAL A 171 -19.81 -2.21 -3.33
C VAL A 171 -19.01 -3.51 -3.36
N LEU A 172 -18.09 -3.70 -2.41
CA LEU A 172 -17.27 -4.91 -2.30
C LEU A 172 -18.15 -6.12 -1.94
N LYS A 173 -19.09 -5.93 -1.01
CA LYS A 173 -20.07 -6.97 -0.62
C LYS A 173 -21.00 -7.36 -1.76
N LYS A 174 -21.51 -6.38 -2.51
CA LYS A 174 -22.33 -6.65 -3.69
C LYS A 174 -21.55 -7.39 -4.77
N ALA A 175 -20.28 -7.02 -4.99
CA ALA A 175 -19.41 -7.68 -5.96
C ALA A 175 -18.86 -9.04 -5.49
N GLY A 176 -18.96 -9.35 -4.19
CA GLY A 176 -18.42 -10.58 -3.61
C GLY A 176 -16.90 -10.63 -3.65
N VAL A 177 -16.21 -9.50 -3.44
CA VAL A 177 -14.73 -9.43 -3.44
C VAL A 177 -14.21 -8.60 -2.27
N VAL A 178 -12.95 -8.80 -1.89
CA VAL A 178 -12.23 -7.91 -0.98
C VAL A 178 -11.75 -6.62 -1.69
N ASP A 179 -11.21 -5.66 -0.94
CA ASP A 179 -10.58 -4.46 -1.51
C ASP A 179 -9.24 -4.81 -2.16
N SER A 180 -9.10 -4.51 -3.45
CA SER A 180 -7.93 -4.84 -4.27
C SER A 180 -6.67 -4.13 -3.76
N GLY A 181 -6.74 -2.82 -3.51
CA GLY A 181 -5.61 -2.03 -3.04
C GLY A 181 -5.11 -2.48 -1.67
N ALA A 182 -6.03 -2.71 -0.73
CA ALA A 182 -5.75 -3.27 0.58
C ALA A 182 -5.00 -4.62 0.50
N LEU A 183 -5.49 -5.53 -0.35
CA LEU A 183 -4.84 -6.82 -0.58
C LEU A 183 -3.44 -6.65 -1.19
N GLY A 184 -3.29 -5.75 -2.17
CA GLY A 184 -2.02 -5.46 -2.80
C GLY A 184 -0.95 -5.00 -1.79
N PHE A 185 -1.33 -4.17 -0.82
CA PHE A 185 -0.41 -3.76 0.22
C PHE A 185 0.00 -4.91 1.14
N VAL A 186 -0.95 -5.78 1.51
CA VAL A 186 -0.65 -6.98 2.30
C VAL A 186 0.34 -7.89 1.58
N PHE A 187 0.22 -8.05 0.26
CA PHE A 187 1.19 -8.80 -0.55
C PHE A 187 2.59 -8.19 -0.52
N ILE A 188 2.72 -6.86 -0.51
CA ILE A 188 4.02 -6.19 -0.36
C ILE A 188 4.63 -6.53 1.01
N VAL A 189 3.87 -6.37 2.11
CA VAL A 189 4.35 -6.67 3.47
C VAL A 189 4.68 -8.16 3.63
N GLU A 190 3.89 -9.04 3.01
CA GLU A 190 4.13 -10.48 3.04
C GLU A 190 5.40 -10.87 2.27
N GLY A 191 5.66 -10.25 1.12
CA GLY A 191 6.92 -10.43 0.40
C GLY A 191 8.13 -9.96 1.22
N MET A 192 8.01 -8.84 1.95
CA MET A 192 9.04 -8.39 2.88
C MET A 192 9.32 -9.44 3.96
N LYS A 193 8.26 -9.98 4.57
CA LYS A 193 8.35 -11.05 5.57
C LYS A 193 9.04 -12.29 5.01
N ARG A 194 8.52 -12.83 3.89
CA ARG A 194 9.01 -14.06 3.24
C ARG A 194 10.49 -13.97 2.89
N ARG A 195 10.92 -12.83 2.38
CA ARG A 195 12.32 -12.61 2.03
C ARG A 195 13.25 -12.60 3.25
N LEU A 196 12.78 -12.11 4.40
CA LEU A 196 13.55 -12.14 5.64
C LEU A 196 13.53 -13.51 6.34
N SER A 197 12.46 -14.29 6.16
CA SER A 197 12.36 -15.66 6.71
C SER A 197 12.92 -16.74 5.78
N GLY A 198 13.26 -16.40 4.53
CA GLY A 198 13.73 -17.36 3.53
C GLY A 198 12.62 -18.26 2.98
N GLU A 199 11.36 -17.82 3.09
CA GLU A 199 10.21 -18.49 2.49
C GLU A 199 10.12 -18.22 0.99
N ASP A 200 9.62 -19.19 0.23
CA ASP A 200 9.40 -19.06 -1.20
C ASP A 200 8.26 -18.07 -1.53
N ILE A 201 8.31 -17.55 -2.76
CA ILE A 201 7.19 -16.81 -3.35
C ILE A 201 6.08 -17.79 -3.67
N LEU A 202 4.85 -17.45 -3.30
CA LEU A 202 3.65 -18.19 -3.65
C LEU A 202 2.86 -17.44 -4.70
N ILE A 203 2.12 -18.20 -5.50
CA ILE A 203 1.07 -17.68 -6.37
C ILE A 203 -0.24 -17.82 -5.61
N GLU A 204 -0.86 -16.69 -5.33
CA GLU A 204 -2.11 -16.57 -4.58
C GLU A 204 -3.27 -17.04 -5.45
N ASN A 205 -4.20 -17.76 -4.84
CA ASN A 205 -5.40 -18.21 -5.51
C ASN A 205 -6.47 -17.11 -5.43
N GLU A 206 -6.82 -16.50 -6.56
CA GLU A 206 -7.84 -15.45 -6.62
C GLU A 206 -9.17 -15.87 -5.99
N ALA A 207 -9.54 -17.14 -6.09
CA ALA A 207 -10.79 -17.65 -5.51
C ALA A 207 -10.86 -17.50 -3.99
N ASP A 208 -9.71 -17.42 -3.29
CA ASP A 208 -9.66 -17.24 -1.84
C ASP A 208 -10.10 -15.84 -1.40
N TYR A 209 -10.20 -14.90 -2.34
CA TYR A 209 -10.58 -13.50 -2.13
C TYR A 209 -11.95 -13.14 -2.72
N ARG A 210 -12.69 -14.16 -3.17
CA ARG A 210 -14.05 -14.06 -3.69
C ARG A 210 -15.02 -14.72 -2.73
N PHE A 211 -16.19 -14.12 -2.57
CA PHE A 211 -17.30 -14.61 -1.75
C PHE A 211 -18.57 -14.66 -2.59
N GLU A 212 -19.60 -15.32 -2.05
CA GLU A 212 -20.94 -15.25 -2.66
C GLU A 212 -21.42 -13.79 -2.72
N PRO A 213 -21.70 -13.26 -3.92
CA PRO A 213 -22.29 -11.93 -4.06
C PRO A 213 -23.62 -11.82 -3.32
N ALA A 214 -23.97 -10.62 -2.85
CA ALA A 214 -25.28 -10.39 -2.25
C ALA A 214 -26.42 -10.77 -3.23
N ALA A 215 -27.49 -11.41 -2.72
CA ALA A 215 -28.57 -11.96 -3.55
C ALA A 215 -29.36 -10.91 -4.36
N ASP A 216 -29.26 -9.64 -3.99
CA ASP A 216 -29.85 -8.47 -4.64
C ASP A 216 -28.82 -7.64 -5.43
N ALA A 217 -27.61 -8.16 -5.66
CA ALA A 217 -26.57 -7.48 -6.40
C ALA A 217 -26.96 -7.32 -7.88
N ASN A 218 -27.48 -6.15 -8.24
CA ASN A 218 -27.54 -5.75 -9.64
C ASN A 218 -26.12 -5.31 -10.08
N LEU A 219 -25.37 -6.25 -10.66
CA LEU A 219 -24.01 -6.00 -11.16
C LEU A 219 -23.97 -4.90 -12.24
N GLU A 220 -25.05 -4.69 -12.99
CA GLU A 220 -25.13 -3.60 -13.98
C GLU A 220 -25.17 -2.22 -13.31
N GLU A 221 -25.79 -2.10 -12.13
CA GLU A 221 -25.86 -0.86 -11.35
C GLU A 221 -24.49 -0.52 -10.70
N LEU A 222 -23.69 -1.54 -10.35
CA LEU A 222 -22.29 -1.33 -9.93
C LEU A 222 -21.39 -0.80 -11.06
N MET A 223 -21.77 -1.07 -12.31
CA MET A 223 -21.06 -0.59 -13.50
C MET A 223 -21.58 0.78 -13.99
N GLU A 224 -22.73 1.26 -13.50
CA GLU A 224 -23.24 2.62 -13.72
C GLU A 224 -22.48 3.63 -12.85
N ILE A 225 -21.32 4.05 -13.34
CA ILE A 225 -20.46 5.05 -12.66
C ILE A 225 -20.62 6.40 -13.34
N SER A 226 -20.94 7.43 -12.55
CA SER A 226 -21.16 8.80 -13.00
C SER A 226 -19.88 9.50 -13.50
N ASN A 227 -18.71 9.13 -12.99
CA ASN A 227 -17.41 9.70 -13.37
C ASN A 227 -16.39 8.59 -13.67
N ARG A 228 -16.02 8.43 -14.94
CA ARG A 228 -15.15 7.33 -15.43
C ARG A 228 -13.65 7.63 -15.38
N TYR A 229 -13.26 8.78 -14.84
CA TYR A 229 -11.87 9.22 -14.83
C TYR A 229 -11.55 9.83 -13.47
N CYS A 230 -10.53 9.28 -12.79
CA CYS A 230 -9.85 9.96 -11.70
C CYS A 230 -8.58 10.60 -12.28
N THR A 231 -8.49 11.92 -12.21
CA THR A 231 -7.30 12.66 -12.64
C THR A 231 -6.59 13.14 -11.39
N GLU A 232 -5.43 12.57 -11.10
CA GLU A 232 -4.56 13.01 -10.00
C GLU A 232 -3.30 13.64 -10.60
N LEU A 233 -2.95 14.84 -10.15
CA LEU A 233 -1.79 15.60 -10.62
C LEU A 233 -0.88 15.91 -9.42
N SER A 234 0.37 15.45 -9.47
CA SER A 234 1.41 15.91 -8.55
C SER A 234 2.11 17.12 -9.15
N VAL A 235 2.03 18.26 -8.48
CA VAL A 235 2.68 19.51 -8.90
C VAL A 235 3.88 19.75 -7.99
N LEU A 236 5.07 19.90 -8.60
CA LEU A 236 6.28 20.37 -7.92
C LEU A 236 6.36 21.89 -8.14
N PRO A 237 6.00 22.72 -7.15
CA PRO A 237 5.92 24.15 -7.38
C PRO A 237 7.31 24.79 -7.26
N GLU A 238 7.64 25.73 -8.15
CA GLU A 238 8.91 26.50 -8.10
C GLU A 238 8.92 27.56 -6.99
N LYS A 239 7.76 27.84 -6.41
CA LYS A 239 7.54 28.76 -5.29
C LYS A 239 6.53 28.14 -4.33
N GLU A 240 6.43 28.66 -3.11
CA GLU A 240 5.38 28.23 -2.20
C GLU A 240 4.01 28.59 -2.79
N VAL A 241 3.11 27.62 -2.92
CA VAL A 241 1.74 27.80 -3.41
C VAL A 241 0.81 27.26 -2.34
N THR A 242 -0.19 28.05 -1.95
CA THR A 242 -1.18 27.67 -0.95
C THR A 242 -2.27 26.79 -1.55
N LYS A 243 -2.98 26.06 -0.69
CA LYS A 243 -4.13 25.24 -1.10
C LYS A 243 -5.20 26.07 -1.81
N ASP A 244 -5.51 27.24 -1.25
CA ASP A 244 -6.54 28.14 -1.79
C ASP A 244 -6.16 28.65 -3.19
N GLU A 245 -4.88 28.98 -3.42
CA GLU A 245 -4.37 29.38 -4.74
C GLU A 245 -4.46 28.25 -5.79
N LEU A 246 -4.29 26.99 -5.38
CA LEU A 246 -4.47 25.84 -6.27
C LEU A 246 -5.95 25.56 -6.57
N GLU A 247 -6.82 25.68 -5.56
CA GLU A 247 -8.26 25.50 -5.72
C GLU A 247 -8.89 26.57 -6.63
N ASP A 248 -8.41 27.82 -6.59
CA ASP A 248 -8.86 28.89 -7.49
C ASP A 248 -8.41 28.70 -8.95
N TYR A 249 -7.34 27.93 -9.19
CA TYR A 249 -6.78 27.71 -10.53
C TYR A 249 -7.42 26.52 -11.28
N LEU A 250 -7.93 25.53 -10.55
CA LEU A 250 -8.50 24.27 -11.07
C LEU A 250 -10.02 24.37 -11.29
#